data_AF-A0A8H9K5I9-F1
#
_entry.id   AF-A0A8H9K5I9-F1
#
_cell.length_a   1.000
_cell.length_b   1.000
_cell.length_c   1.000
_cell.angle_alpha   90.00
_cell.angle_beta   90.00
_cell.angle_gamma   90.00
#
_symmetry.space_group_name_H-M   'P 1'
#
loop_
_entity.id
_entity.type
_entity.pdbx_description
1 polymer ?
#
loop_
_entity_poly.entity_id
_entity_poly.type
_entity_poly.pdbx_seq_one_letter_code
_entity_poly.pdbx_strand_id
1 'polypeptide(L)'
;MIEFSELVELFESSKNTSTRLLSKKLLDLREAAIQAITDPKNKQHANHWSKHKLSVSISSDNDFLICGESYHYEEWVGETKEEVINIAEAFLSNPSNYTRCKDSTRNYFISDYVKRGMEYLRNKHSSFFSYGNWEIEFSLEAPNTNPPAIEELIPSVIILGQSVRLLTKEEYIEIGKKALQGKNNATL
;
A
#
# COMPACT_ATOMS: atom_id res chain seq x y z
N MET A 1 -8.60 16.91 -21.17
CA MET A 1 -8.07 15.65 -20.63
C MET A 1 -8.13 14.68 -21.79
N ILE A 2 -7.00 14.12 -22.23
CA ILE A 2 -7.00 13.16 -23.37
C ILE A 2 -7.54 11.83 -22.84
N GLU A 3 -8.50 11.22 -23.55
CA GLU A 3 -9.03 9.92 -23.17
C GLU A 3 -8.05 8.80 -23.55
N PHE A 4 -8.07 7.67 -22.82
CA PHE A 4 -7.19 6.54 -23.09
C PHE A 4 -7.31 6.02 -24.52
N SER A 5 -8.55 5.89 -25.02
CA SER A 5 -8.86 5.47 -26.39
C SER A 5 -8.24 6.41 -27.41
N GLU A 6 -8.47 7.71 -27.26
CA GLU A 6 -7.91 8.76 -28.13
C GLU A 6 -6.37 8.67 -28.15
N LEU A 7 -5.74 8.43 -27.01
CA LEU A 7 -4.28 8.34 -26.92
C LEU A 7 -3.72 7.07 -27.57
N VAL A 8 -4.39 5.93 -27.40
CA VAL A 8 -4.04 4.67 -28.07
C VAL A 8 -4.13 4.84 -29.59
N GLU A 9 -5.22 5.40 -30.09
CA GLU A 9 -5.41 5.67 -31.52
C GLU A 9 -4.33 6.61 -32.09
N LEU A 10 -3.96 7.66 -31.35
CA LEU A 10 -2.87 8.57 -31.71
C LEU A 10 -1.52 7.85 -31.79
N PHE A 11 -1.23 6.94 -30.87
CA PHE A 11 0.02 6.19 -30.88
C PHE A 11 0.06 5.12 -31.98
N GLU A 12 -1.06 4.45 -32.24
CA GLU A 12 -1.18 3.44 -33.30
C GLU A 12 -1.08 4.04 -34.70
N SER A 13 -1.66 5.22 -34.91
CA SER A 13 -1.62 5.94 -36.18
C SER A 13 -0.26 6.62 -36.46
N SER A 14 0.67 6.61 -35.50
CA SER A 14 1.99 7.19 -35.67
C SER A 14 2.83 6.44 -36.71
N LYS A 15 3.54 7.20 -37.56
CA LYS A 15 4.52 6.64 -38.50
C LYS A 15 5.80 6.15 -37.82
N ASN A 16 6.00 6.49 -36.54
CA ASN A 16 7.17 6.09 -35.77
C ASN A 16 6.91 4.75 -35.06
N THR A 17 7.74 3.75 -35.35
CA THR A 17 7.63 2.41 -34.77
C THR A 17 7.73 2.40 -33.24
N SER A 18 8.60 3.23 -32.66
CA SER A 18 8.74 3.34 -31.20
C SER A 18 7.49 3.96 -30.56
N THR A 19 6.85 4.94 -31.20
CA THR A 19 5.57 5.51 -30.75
C THR A 19 4.45 4.47 -30.83
N ARG A 20 4.39 3.68 -31.90
CA ARG A 20 3.44 2.56 -32.00
C ARG A 20 3.64 1.51 -30.92
N LEU A 21 4.87 1.25 -30.49
CA LEU A 21 5.12 0.34 -29.37
C LEU A 21 4.57 0.88 -28.03
N LEU A 22 4.39 2.20 -27.89
CA LEU A 22 3.78 2.79 -26.69
C LEU A 22 2.29 2.45 -26.59
N SER A 23 1.56 2.33 -27.69
CA SER A 23 0.15 1.92 -27.63
C SER A 23 0.00 0.53 -27.02
N LYS A 24 0.86 -0.41 -27.44
CA LYS A 24 0.92 -1.75 -26.86
C LYS A 24 1.20 -1.70 -25.36
N LYS A 25 2.20 -0.91 -24.92
CA LYS A 25 2.48 -0.75 -23.49
C LYS A 25 1.31 -0.18 -22.71
N LEU A 26 0.55 0.77 -23.29
CA LEU A 26 -0.64 1.32 -22.65
C LEU A 26 -1.75 0.30 -22.51
N LEU A 27 -1.97 -0.53 -23.53
CA LEU A 27 -2.92 -1.64 -23.48
C LEU A 27 -2.50 -2.67 -22.43
N ASP A 28 -1.21 -3.04 -22.38
CA ASP A 28 -0.67 -3.95 -21.35
C ASP A 28 -0.88 -3.38 -19.94
N LEU A 29 -0.66 -2.06 -19.74
CA LEU A 29 -0.93 -1.38 -18.47
C LEU A 29 -2.42 -1.39 -18.10
N ARG A 30 -3.30 -1.18 -19.09
CA ARG A 30 -4.76 -1.26 -18.88
C ARG A 30 -5.17 -2.68 -18.51
N GLU A 31 -4.67 -3.70 -19.19
CA GLU A 31 -4.94 -5.10 -18.87
C GLU A 31 -4.43 -5.46 -17.47
N ALA A 32 -3.21 -5.05 -17.12
CA ALA A 32 -2.65 -5.23 -15.78
C ALA A 32 -3.51 -4.54 -14.71
N ALA A 33 -4.03 -3.34 -15.00
CA ALA A 33 -4.95 -2.63 -14.11
C ALA A 33 -6.27 -3.39 -13.94
N ILE A 34 -6.86 -3.91 -15.01
CA ILE A 34 -8.09 -4.73 -14.95
C ILE A 34 -7.85 -6.01 -14.15
N GLN A 35 -6.73 -6.69 -14.38
CA GLN A 35 -6.34 -7.88 -13.63
C GLN A 35 -6.17 -7.55 -12.14
N ALA A 36 -5.53 -6.42 -11.84
CA ALA A 36 -5.38 -5.92 -10.48
C ALA A 36 -6.71 -5.51 -9.83
N ILE A 37 -7.77 -5.17 -10.60
CA ILE A 37 -9.14 -4.89 -10.12
C ILE A 37 -10.02 -6.15 -10.10
N THR A 38 -9.53 -7.30 -10.56
CA THR A 38 -10.31 -8.55 -10.57
C THR A 38 -9.68 -9.67 -9.74
N ASP A 39 -8.40 -9.58 -9.38
CA ASP A 39 -7.69 -10.58 -8.59
C ASP A 39 -8.10 -10.57 -7.10
N PRO A 40 -8.87 -11.56 -6.61
CA PRO A 40 -9.31 -11.60 -5.22
C PRO A 40 -8.16 -11.66 -4.19
N LYS A 41 -6.93 -12.00 -4.62
CA LYS A 41 -5.73 -12.05 -3.78
C LYS A 41 -4.86 -10.80 -3.85
N ASN A 42 -5.14 -9.87 -4.75
CA ASN A 42 -4.34 -8.66 -4.85
C ASN A 42 -4.64 -7.76 -3.63
N LYS A 43 -3.65 -7.66 -2.74
CA LYS A 43 -3.74 -6.86 -1.50
C LYS A 43 -3.94 -5.36 -1.76
N GLN A 44 -3.60 -4.88 -2.96
CA GLN A 44 -3.83 -3.49 -3.39
C GLN A 44 -5.31 -3.20 -3.72
N HIS A 45 -6.16 -4.23 -3.85
CA HIS A 45 -7.62 -4.04 -3.95
C HIS A 45 -8.27 -3.49 -2.70
N ALA A 46 -7.55 -3.56 -1.57
CA ALA A 46 -7.89 -2.70 -0.47
C ALA A 46 -7.59 -1.27 -0.93
N ASN A 47 -8.50 -0.65 -1.67
CA ASN A 47 -8.54 0.79 -1.77
C ASN A 47 -8.71 1.28 -0.33
N HIS A 48 -7.58 1.65 0.27
CA HIS A 48 -7.40 1.94 1.69
C HIS A 48 -7.99 3.29 2.06
N TRP A 49 -9.29 3.49 1.81
CA TRP A 49 -10.01 4.63 2.38
C TRP A 49 -9.91 4.52 3.87
N SER A 50 -9.15 5.48 4.42
CA SER A 50 -8.33 5.25 5.60
C SER A 50 -9.17 4.61 6.70
N LYS A 51 -9.03 3.30 6.74
CA LYS A 51 -9.12 2.51 7.95
C LYS A 51 -8.02 3.02 8.88
N HIS A 52 -8.00 2.54 10.12
CA HIS A 52 -6.86 2.87 10.97
C HIS A 52 -5.59 2.44 10.24
N LYS A 53 -4.61 3.33 10.19
CA LYS A 53 -3.35 3.10 9.47
C LYS A 53 -2.23 3.37 10.44
N LEU A 54 -1.37 2.37 10.63
CA LEU A 54 -0.17 2.50 11.44
C LEU A 54 1.02 2.37 10.52
N SER A 55 1.79 3.46 10.38
CA SER A 55 3.11 3.40 9.78
C SER A 55 4.17 3.32 10.86
N VAL A 56 5.21 2.55 10.58
CA VAL A 56 6.40 2.44 11.43
C VAL A 56 7.62 2.75 10.60
N SER A 57 8.39 3.71 11.09
CA SER A 57 9.71 4.06 10.58
C SER A 57 10.74 3.69 11.62
N ILE A 58 11.71 2.86 11.23
CA ILE A 58 12.82 2.45 12.08
C ILE A 58 14.09 2.82 11.34
N SER A 59 14.83 3.79 11.87
CA SER A 59 16.19 4.07 11.47
C SER A 59 17.15 3.59 12.55
N SER A 60 18.18 2.88 12.12
CA SER A 60 19.17 2.29 13.00
C SER A 60 20.57 2.65 12.58
N ASP A 61 21.45 2.77 13.57
CA ASP A 61 22.88 2.71 13.32
C ASP A 61 23.31 1.28 12.90
N ASN A 62 24.58 1.13 12.52
CA ASN A 62 25.15 -0.09 11.90
C ASN A 62 24.94 -1.39 12.71
N ASP A 63 24.49 -1.30 13.95
CA ASP A 63 24.41 -2.42 14.88
C ASP A 63 23.06 -3.15 14.83
N PHE A 64 21.96 -2.56 14.31
CA PHE A 64 20.64 -3.21 14.23
C PHE A 64 20.02 -3.14 12.83
N LEU A 65 20.05 -4.21 12.05
CA LEU A 65 19.52 -4.22 10.68
C LEU A 65 18.23 -5.04 10.56
N ILE A 66 17.06 -4.41 10.49
CA ILE A 66 15.84 -5.13 10.10
C ILE A 66 16.01 -5.57 8.64
N CYS A 67 15.90 -6.87 8.37
CA CYS A 67 16.05 -7.46 7.03
C CYS A 67 17.39 -7.21 6.30
N GLY A 68 18.37 -6.56 6.93
CA GLY A 68 19.64 -6.16 6.29
C GLY A 68 19.66 -4.71 5.79
N GLU A 69 18.69 -3.88 6.19
CA GLU A 69 18.54 -2.48 5.77
C GLU A 69 18.80 -1.54 6.96
N SER A 70 19.44 -0.39 6.70
CA SER A 70 19.68 0.68 7.69
C SER A 70 18.45 1.55 7.98
N TYR A 71 17.40 1.32 7.21
CA TYR A 71 16.12 2.00 7.30
C TYR A 71 15.04 1.01 6.94
N HIS A 72 13.99 0.95 7.75
CA HIS A 72 12.84 0.10 7.52
C HIS A 72 11.56 0.92 7.65
N TYR A 73 10.70 0.83 6.64
CA TYR A 73 9.37 1.40 6.63
C TYR A 73 8.35 0.28 6.41
N GLU A 74 7.34 0.23 7.25
CA GLU A 74 6.23 -0.72 7.13
C GLU A 74 4.91 -0.04 7.49
N GLU A 75 3.83 -0.46 6.83
CA GLU A 75 2.51 0.12 7.00
C GLU A 75 1.44 -0.97 7.13
N TRP A 76 0.57 -0.81 8.13
CA TRP A 76 -0.56 -1.70 8.37
C TRP A 76 -1.88 -0.92 8.37
N VAL A 77 -2.91 -1.54 7.82
CA VAL A 77 -4.25 -0.96 7.68
C VAL A 77 -5.31 -1.94 8.18
N GLY A 78 -6.32 -1.46 8.90
CA GLY A 78 -7.33 -2.32 9.53
C GLY A 78 -8.54 -1.55 10.08
N GLU A 79 -9.68 -2.23 10.19
CA GLU A 79 -11.00 -1.61 10.48
C GLU A 79 -11.03 -0.89 11.82
N THR A 80 -10.24 -1.37 12.77
CA THR A 80 -10.16 -0.79 14.10
C THR A 80 -8.72 -0.46 14.45
N LYS A 81 -8.56 0.54 15.31
CA LYS A 81 -7.27 0.88 15.92
C LYS A 81 -6.58 -0.34 16.51
N GLU A 82 -7.34 -1.16 17.24
CA GLU A 82 -6.79 -2.32 17.96
C GLU A 82 -6.34 -3.41 17.00
N GLU A 83 -7.09 -3.67 15.93
CA GLU A 83 -6.70 -4.62 14.88
C GLU A 83 -5.34 -4.25 14.28
N VAL A 84 -5.16 -2.99 13.91
CA VAL A 84 -3.94 -2.50 13.28
C VAL A 84 -2.75 -2.57 14.22
N ILE A 85 -2.94 -2.17 15.47
CA ILE A 85 -1.91 -2.27 16.51
C ILE A 85 -1.53 -3.74 16.72
N ASN A 86 -2.49 -4.67 16.76
CA ASN A 86 -2.23 -6.09 16.96
C ASN A 86 -1.45 -6.72 15.80
N ILE A 87 -1.79 -6.36 14.55
CA ILE A 87 -1.06 -6.84 13.37
C ILE A 87 0.39 -6.33 13.40
N ALA A 88 0.58 -5.04 13.64
CA ALA A 88 1.90 -4.43 13.72
C ALA A 88 2.73 -5.01 14.88
N GLU A 89 2.12 -5.18 16.06
CA GLU A 89 2.78 -5.74 17.24
C GLU A 89 3.18 -7.19 17.02
N ALA A 90 2.31 -8.01 16.41
CA ALA A 90 2.62 -9.41 16.10
C ALA A 90 3.81 -9.51 15.12
N PHE A 91 3.88 -8.62 14.12
CA PHE A 91 5.01 -8.58 13.21
C PHE A 91 6.30 -8.10 13.90
N LEU A 92 6.24 -6.97 14.60
CA LEU A 92 7.41 -6.35 15.22
C LEU A 92 7.93 -7.13 16.43
N SER A 93 7.07 -7.92 17.08
CA SER A 93 7.46 -8.77 18.19
C SER A 93 7.98 -10.14 17.75
N ASN A 94 7.90 -10.48 16.46
CA ASN A 94 8.31 -11.79 15.97
C ASN A 94 9.84 -11.84 15.74
N PRO A 95 10.61 -12.60 16.53
CA PRO A 95 12.06 -12.67 16.41
C PRO A 95 12.54 -13.17 15.04
N SER A 96 11.72 -13.91 14.29
CA SER A 96 12.08 -14.44 12.97
C SER A 96 12.30 -13.35 11.93
N ASN A 97 11.64 -12.21 12.09
CA ASN A 97 11.74 -11.05 11.19
C ASN A 97 13.11 -10.35 11.31
N TYR A 98 13.88 -10.71 12.31
CA TYR A 98 15.17 -10.12 12.68
C TYR A 98 16.30 -11.16 12.64
N THR A 99 16.13 -12.24 11.88
CA THR A 99 17.11 -13.34 11.79
C THR A 99 18.45 -12.92 11.17
N ARG A 100 18.45 -11.80 10.41
CA ARG A 100 19.65 -11.19 9.85
C ARG A 100 20.35 -10.24 10.82
N CYS A 101 19.69 -9.83 11.91
CA CYS A 101 20.30 -9.00 12.95
C CYS A 101 21.31 -9.83 13.73
N LYS A 102 22.57 -9.38 13.75
CA LYS A 102 23.60 -9.96 14.63
C LYS A 102 23.59 -9.34 16.03
N ASP A 103 22.69 -8.39 16.27
CA ASP A 103 22.60 -7.66 17.52
C ASP A 103 21.95 -8.49 18.65
N SER A 104 22.66 -8.57 19.76
CA SER A 104 22.15 -9.12 21.02
C SER A 104 21.01 -8.29 21.64
N THR A 105 20.88 -7.02 21.26
CA THR A 105 19.86 -6.10 21.76
C THR A 105 18.48 -6.28 21.10
N ARG A 106 18.33 -7.16 20.10
CA ARG A 106 17.03 -7.48 19.47
C ARG A 106 15.95 -7.80 20.50
N ASN A 107 16.32 -8.55 21.54
CA ASN A 107 15.37 -8.91 22.59
C ASN A 107 14.90 -7.67 23.37
N TYR A 108 15.76 -6.66 23.55
CA TYR A 108 15.43 -5.37 24.15
C TYR A 108 14.53 -4.53 23.23
N PHE A 109 14.80 -4.50 21.92
CA PHE A 109 13.91 -3.88 20.93
C PHE A 109 12.49 -4.45 21.00
N ILE A 110 12.36 -5.78 20.96
CA ILE A 110 11.07 -6.47 21.00
C ILE A 110 10.38 -6.28 22.37
N SER A 111 11.12 -6.42 23.47
CA SER A 111 10.53 -6.47 24.80
C SER A 111 10.21 -5.10 25.40
N ASP A 112 10.94 -4.05 25.02
CA ASP A 112 10.83 -2.72 25.62
C ASP A 112 10.21 -1.72 24.63
N TYR A 113 10.86 -1.46 23.48
CA TYR A 113 10.42 -0.40 22.57
C TYR A 113 9.12 -0.73 21.84
N VAL A 114 9.00 -1.93 21.26
CA VAL A 114 7.77 -2.33 20.56
C VAL A 114 6.60 -2.34 21.52
N LYS A 115 6.72 -3.02 22.67
CA LYS A 115 5.64 -3.10 23.67
C LYS A 115 5.23 -1.72 24.18
N ARG A 116 6.20 -0.89 24.59
CA ARG A 116 5.92 0.46 25.09
C ARG A 116 5.27 1.33 24.03
N GLY A 117 5.74 1.29 22.79
CA GLY A 117 5.16 2.03 21.68
C GLY A 117 3.72 1.60 21.40
N MET A 118 3.46 0.30 21.35
CA MET A 118 2.11 -0.23 21.12
C MET A 118 1.16 0.05 22.28
N GLU A 119 1.59 -0.10 23.53
CA GLU A 119 0.81 0.31 24.71
C GLU A 119 0.50 1.81 24.70
N TYR A 120 1.47 2.65 24.33
CA TYR A 120 1.27 4.09 24.20
C TYR A 120 0.21 4.40 23.14
N LEU A 121 0.29 3.76 21.97
CA LEU A 121 -0.73 3.90 20.94
C LEU A 121 -2.10 3.43 21.46
N ARG A 122 -2.22 2.28 22.13
CA ARG A 122 -3.51 1.79 22.67
C ARG A 122 -4.17 2.80 23.61
N ASN A 123 -3.40 3.52 24.42
CA ASN A 123 -3.87 4.52 25.39
C ASN A 123 -4.32 5.88 24.79
N LYS A 124 -4.94 5.85 23.59
CA LYS A 124 -5.49 7.01 22.85
C LYS A 124 -4.49 7.98 22.22
N HIS A 125 -3.20 7.68 22.20
CA HIS A 125 -2.24 8.46 21.43
C HIS A 125 -2.26 8.07 19.94
N SER A 126 -1.98 9.03 19.06
CA SER A 126 -1.91 8.84 17.61
C SER A 126 -0.48 8.65 17.12
N SER A 127 0.52 8.97 17.92
CA SER A 127 1.92 8.78 17.55
C SER A 127 2.75 8.45 18.77
N PHE A 128 3.80 7.66 18.55
CA PHE A 128 4.85 7.41 19.54
C PHE A 128 6.18 7.60 18.85
N PHE A 129 7.06 8.35 19.49
CA PHE A 129 8.40 8.56 19.01
C PHE A 129 9.38 8.29 20.16
N SER A 130 10.42 7.51 19.88
CA SER A 130 11.48 7.21 20.85
C SER A 130 12.86 7.46 20.25
N TYR A 131 13.72 8.11 21.04
CA TYR A 131 15.14 8.30 20.74
C TYR A 131 15.99 7.29 21.53
N GLY A 132 17.02 6.74 20.88
CA GLY A 132 18.04 5.83 21.43
C GLY A 132 19.15 5.59 20.41
N ASN A 133 19.83 4.43 20.45
CA ASN A 133 20.65 3.98 19.30
C ASN A 133 19.79 3.73 18.04
N TRP A 134 18.46 3.75 18.21
CA TRP A 134 17.46 3.64 17.15
C TRP A 134 16.52 4.84 17.22
N GLU A 135 16.18 5.35 16.05
CA GLU A 135 15.09 6.30 15.88
C GLU A 135 13.87 5.51 15.42
N ILE A 136 12.81 5.52 16.23
CA ILE A 136 11.59 4.78 15.92
C ILE A 136 10.39 5.72 16.02
N GLU A 137 9.64 5.80 14.93
CA GLU A 137 8.40 6.53 14.84
C GLU A 137 7.26 5.57 14.51
N PHE A 138 6.21 5.62 15.32
CA PHE A 138 4.92 5.01 15.06
C PHE A 138 3.91 6.13 14.82
N SER A 139 3.24 6.12 13.67
CA SER A 139 2.18 7.07 13.35
C SER A 139 0.89 6.33 13.02
N LEU A 140 -0.09 6.45 13.91
CA LEU A 140 -1.44 5.95 13.75
C LEU A 140 -2.35 7.08 13.25
N GLU A 141 -2.82 6.96 12.01
CA GLU A 141 -3.78 7.89 11.44
C GLU A 141 -5.21 7.57 11.87
N ALA A 142 -5.97 8.63 12.11
CA ALA A 142 -7.42 8.53 12.32
C ALA A 142 -8.09 8.08 11.02
N PRO A 143 -9.15 7.25 11.12
CA PRO A 143 -9.81 6.77 9.93
C PRO A 143 -10.44 7.94 9.16
N ASN A 144 -10.23 7.97 7.85
CA ASN A 144 -10.87 8.94 6.98
C ASN A 144 -12.36 8.60 6.84
N THR A 145 -13.21 9.49 7.35
CA THR A 145 -14.67 9.35 7.29
C THR A 145 -15.25 9.64 5.92
N ASN A 146 -14.46 10.24 5.02
CA ASN A 146 -14.90 10.60 3.69
C ASN A 146 -14.31 9.61 2.67
N PRO A 147 -15.14 8.78 2.02
CA PRO A 147 -14.69 8.05 0.85
C PRO A 147 -14.33 9.06 -0.24
N PRO A 148 -13.53 8.67 -1.22
CA PRO A 148 -13.04 9.58 -2.25
C PRO A 148 -14.08 9.71 -3.32
N ALA A 149 -13.84 10.72 -4.14
CA ALA A 149 -14.32 10.67 -5.51
C ALA A 149 -13.84 9.37 -6.19
N ILE A 150 -14.76 8.60 -6.77
CA ILE A 150 -14.42 7.38 -7.52
C ILE A 150 -13.39 7.65 -8.62
N GLU A 151 -13.37 8.87 -9.12
CA GLU A 151 -12.40 9.46 -10.03
C GLU A 151 -10.94 9.34 -9.59
N GLU A 152 -10.68 9.33 -8.27
CA GLU A 152 -9.35 9.18 -7.65
C GLU A 152 -8.91 7.72 -7.55
N LEU A 153 -9.85 6.78 -7.68
CA LEU A 153 -9.61 5.34 -7.58
C LEU A 153 -9.37 4.66 -8.92
N ILE A 154 -9.67 5.36 -10.01
CA ILE A 154 -9.47 4.85 -11.35
C ILE A 154 -7.95 4.82 -11.63
N PRO A 155 -7.37 3.66 -11.97
CA PRO A 155 -5.96 3.57 -12.32
C PRO A 155 -5.60 4.56 -13.41
N SER A 156 -4.48 5.28 -13.21
CA SER A 156 -3.99 6.26 -14.16
C SER A 156 -2.50 6.07 -14.42
N VAL A 157 -2.07 6.55 -15.57
CA VAL A 157 -0.66 6.60 -15.98
C VAL A 157 -0.29 8.03 -16.30
N ILE A 158 0.93 8.43 -15.93
CA ILE A 158 1.46 9.76 -16.27
C ILE A 158 2.14 9.68 -17.63
N ILE A 159 1.67 10.48 -18.58
CA ILE A 159 2.21 10.56 -19.94
C ILE A 159 2.47 12.04 -20.24
N LEU A 160 3.74 12.38 -20.49
CA LEU A 160 4.16 13.77 -20.73
C LEU A 160 3.67 14.76 -19.65
N GLY A 161 3.64 14.32 -18.39
CA GLY A 161 3.18 15.12 -17.26
C GLY A 161 1.66 15.23 -17.11
N GLN A 162 0.87 14.58 -17.97
CA GLN A 162 -0.58 14.50 -17.84
C GLN A 162 -1.00 13.14 -17.27
N SER A 163 -1.92 13.16 -16.30
CA SER A 163 -2.56 11.94 -15.81
C SER A 163 -3.64 11.50 -16.81
N VAL A 164 -3.51 10.28 -17.31
CA VAL A 164 -4.46 9.63 -18.21
C VAL A 164 -5.06 8.44 -17.49
N ARG A 165 -6.39 8.41 -17.34
CA ARG A 165 -7.10 7.27 -16.74
C ARG A 165 -7.07 6.10 -17.69
N LEU A 166 -6.72 4.91 -17.19
CA LEU A 166 -6.69 3.67 -17.98
C LEU A 166 -8.08 3.09 -18.25
N LEU A 167 -9.07 3.50 -17.46
CA LEU A 167 -10.46 3.05 -17.53
C LEU A 167 -11.39 4.25 -17.45
N THR A 168 -12.57 4.13 -18.04
CA THR A 168 -13.66 5.07 -17.73
C THR A 168 -14.24 4.78 -16.34
N LYS A 169 -15.04 5.71 -15.81
CA LYS A 169 -15.74 5.52 -14.54
C LYS A 169 -16.72 4.34 -14.63
N GLU A 170 -17.42 4.25 -15.75
CA GLU A 170 -18.40 3.20 -16.03
C GLU A 170 -17.72 1.84 -16.11
N GLU A 171 -16.60 1.74 -16.84
CA GLU A 171 -15.79 0.51 -16.93
C GLU A 171 -15.28 0.07 -15.57
N TYR A 172 -14.73 1.00 -14.78
CA TYR A 172 -14.21 0.72 -13.44
C TYR A 172 -15.32 0.18 -12.51
N ILE A 173 -16.49 0.82 -12.50
CA ILE A 173 -17.64 0.37 -11.70
C ILE A 173 -18.11 -1.02 -12.15
N GLU A 174 -18.21 -1.25 -13.46
CA GLU A 174 -18.71 -2.52 -14.00
C GLU A 174 -17.76 -3.69 -13.70
N ILE A 175 -16.46 -3.48 -13.89
CA ILE A 175 -15.43 -4.48 -13.55
C ILE A 175 -15.47 -4.77 -12.05
N GLY A 176 -15.54 -3.73 -11.21
CA GLY A 176 -15.65 -3.88 -9.76
C GLY A 176 -16.89 -4.69 -9.33
N LYS A 177 -18.06 -4.43 -9.94
CA LYS A 177 -19.29 -5.20 -9.69
C LYS A 177 -19.13 -6.68 -10.09
N LYS A 178 -18.56 -6.95 -11.25
CA LYS A 178 -18.30 -8.33 -11.74
C LYS A 178 -17.33 -9.08 -10.83
N ALA A 179 -16.27 -8.42 -10.37
CA ALA A 179 -15.30 -9.00 -9.42
C ALA A 179 -15.96 -9.38 -8.08
N LEU A 180 -16.90 -8.56 -7.59
CA LEU A 180 -17.66 -8.86 -6.37
C LEU A 180 -18.67 -10.00 -6.56
N GLN A 181 -19.35 -10.07 -7.71
CA GLN A 181 -20.26 -11.18 -8.02
C GLN A 181 -19.51 -12.53 -8.14
N GLY A 182 -18.28 -12.51 -8.63
CA GLY A 182 -17.39 -13.68 -8.65
C GLY A 182 -17.02 -14.20 -7.26
N LYS A 183 -17.01 -13.34 -6.23
CA LYS A 183 -16.79 -13.74 -4.82
C LYS A 183 -18.00 -14.44 -4.21
N ASN A 184 -19.23 -14.12 -4.62
CA ASN A 184 -20.45 -14.76 -4.09
C ASN A 184 -20.69 -16.18 -4.64
N ASN A 185 -19.99 -16.58 -5.71
CA ASN A 185 -20.05 -17.95 -6.25
C ASN A 185 -18.94 -18.87 -5.72
N ALA A 186 -18.03 -18.35 -4.88
CA ALA A 186 -17.04 -19.14 -4.17
C ALA A 186 -17.51 -19.35 -2.72
N THR A 187 -18.32 -20.40 -2.53
CA THR A 187 -18.70 -21.02 -1.24
C THR A 187 -19.46 -20.14 -0.24
N LEU A 188 -20.78 -20.35 -0.20
CA LEU A 188 -21.43 -20.73 1.06
C LEU A 188 -21.29 -22.24 1.25
#